data_AF-A0A1H1WS29-F1
#
_entry.id   AF-A0A1H1WS29-F1
#
_cell.length_a   1.000
_cell.length_b   1.000
_cell.length_c   1.000
_cell.angle_alpha   90.00
_cell.angle_beta   90.00
_cell.angle_gamma   90.00
#
_symmetry.space_group_name_H-M   'P 1'
#
loop_
_entity.id
_entity.type
_entity.pdbx_description
1 polymer ?
#
loop_
_entity_poly.entity_id
_entity_poly.type
_entity_poly.pdbx_seq_one_letter_code
_entity_poly.pdbx_strand_id
1 'polypeptide(L)'
;MRRRPGSSVGSALVVGLLITVPYTAITIAPAQAAATCNGQTVTQTVTRDAGSTGTDYGTDGDDVVLLNGTGEHDYDAKGGDDTICADVQDYSWIRGGDGDDWISARNAGSIVNMLGEAGDDVLKGSDSQLHGLGDYLVGGAGSDRITGGDGPDRIHGTISDTSDKVWAGPGDDTVHVPIAAAADFDLNGESGHDTLDLRAVDGATPRLDLTSKTITDGSGSFSGFQHYEVSGRLDVDGSEKPDHLTLVCTEEPSTINGNGGDDRIDVLKYGEGGDPTLDDQCGGHVINAGNGDDLVRLLAAASDVKVTLGPGADTATIYSGRRTTVAGGAGDDLFKVRSKIDGVPEAERAVPIDTTLTGGADDDTLSWDCESRANVADRRLACVGNPAKAGFGGMQIYRASRHDDVFRGGENRDTFYGGAGDDIMYGERGRDRLIGGSDTDRADGGPADDYCEAESKVRC
;
A
#
# COMPACT_ATOMS: atom_id res chain seq x y z
N MET A 1 11.30 132.27 28.67
CA MET A 1 12.75 132.37 28.37
C MET A 1 13.39 131.00 28.54
N ARG A 2 14.38 130.71 27.69
CA ARG A 2 15.28 129.53 27.62
C ARG A 2 14.84 128.36 26.71
N ARG A 3 15.27 128.48 25.44
CA ARG A 3 15.62 127.37 24.53
C ARG A 3 16.75 126.53 25.11
N ARG A 4 16.78 125.22 24.82
CA ARG A 4 17.99 124.38 24.60
C ARG A 4 17.60 123.05 23.87
N PRO A 5 18.57 122.37 23.22
CA PRO A 5 18.50 122.02 21.79
C PRO A 5 18.31 120.53 21.47
N GLY A 6 18.21 120.23 20.17
CA GLY A 6 17.88 118.93 19.60
C GLY A 6 18.98 117.86 19.65
N SER A 7 18.55 116.65 19.30
CA SER A 7 19.39 115.49 18.96
C SER A 7 18.72 114.69 17.84
N SER A 8 19.57 114.05 17.04
CA SER A 8 19.37 113.47 15.71
C SER A 8 18.44 112.26 15.64
N VAL A 9 17.67 112.18 14.55
CA VAL A 9 16.91 110.98 14.13
C VAL A 9 17.85 110.05 13.35
N GLY A 10 18.10 108.84 13.87
CA GLY A 10 18.74 107.76 13.14
C GLY A 10 17.68 106.76 12.68
N SER A 11 17.51 106.62 11.36
CA SER A 11 16.63 105.63 10.75
C SER A 11 17.30 104.25 10.77
N ALA A 12 16.72 103.28 11.47
CA ALA A 12 17.10 101.88 11.40
C ALA A 12 16.17 101.14 10.42
N LEU A 13 16.74 100.61 9.35
CA LEU A 13 16.09 99.77 8.34
C LEU A 13 15.97 98.34 8.90
N VAL A 14 14.75 97.85 9.14
CA VAL A 14 14.49 96.46 9.53
C VAL A 14 14.26 95.63 8.27
N VAL A 15 15.19 94.72 7.96
CA VAL A 15 15.04 93.73 6.88
C VAL A 15 14.30 92.51 7.46
N GLY A 16 13.06 92.29 7.01
CA GLY A 16 12.26 91.11 7.36
C GLY A 16 12.68 89.90 6.52
N LEU A 17 13.15 88.85 7.17
CA LEU A 17 13.48 87.56 6.56
C LEU A 17 12.19 86.73 6.41
N LEU A 18 11.70 86.57 5.17
CA LEU A 18 10.62 85.65 4.82
C LEU A 18 11.17 84.22 4.79
N ILE A 19 10.78 83.39 5.77
CA ILE A 19 11.05 81.95 5.78
C ILE A 19 9.87 81.24 5.12
N THR A 20 10.08 80.71 3.92
CA THR A 20 9.13 79.80 3.25
C THR A 20 9.40 78.37 3.72
N VAL A 21 8.45 77.76 4.42
CA VAL A 21 8.50 76.33 4.79
C VAL A 21 7.87 75.52 3.64
N PRO A 22 8.58 74.57 3.01
CA PRO A 22 7.97 73.74 1.98
C PRO A 22 6.95 72.78 2.61
N TYR A 23 5.72 72.79 2.08
CA TYR A 23 4.68 71.81 2.39
C TYR A 23 5.03 70.50 1.64
N THR A 24 5.55 69.51 2.35
CA THR A 24 5.61 68.15 1.82
C THR A 24 4.23 67.51 1.96
N ALA A 25 3.57 67.24 0.84
CA ALA A 25 2.37 66.44 0.82
C ALA A 25 2.71 65.04 1.36
N ILE A 26 2.12 64.66 2.49
CA ILE A 26 2.19 63.30 3.02
C ILE A 26 1.31 62.44 2.12
N THR A 27 1.92 61.64 1.25
CA THR A 27 1.22 60.57 0.54
C THR A 27 1.00 59.43 1.52
N ILE A 28 -0.20 59.31 2.06
CA ILE A 28 -0.60 58.13 2.84
C ILE A 28 -0.76 57.00 1.82
N ALA A 29 0.17 56.05 1.82
CA ALA A 29 -0.01 54.82 1.06
C ALA A 29 -1.31 54.14 1.54
N PRO A 30 -2.13 53.57 0.64
CA PRO A 30 -3.31 52.83 1.07
C PRO A 30 -2.87 51.75 2.06
N ALA A 31 -3.59 51.64 3.19
CA ALA A 31 -3.34 50.58 4.16
C ALA A 31 -3.39 49.24 3.41
N GLN A 32 -2.32 48.47 3.50
CA GLN A 32 -2.24 47.16 2.90
C GLN A 32 -3.37 46.30 3.50
N ALA A 33 -4.16 45.65 2.64
CA ALA A 33 -5.23 44.79 3.11
C ALA A 33 -4.65 43.75 4.07
N ALA A 34 -5.32 43.52 5.19
CA ALA A 34 -4.89 42.49 6.14
C ALA A 34 -4.83 41.14 5.42
N ALA A 35 -3.81 40.34 5.75
CA ALA A 35 -3.71 38.98 5.22
C ALA A 35 -4.94 38.18 5.65
N THR A 36 -5.40 37.28 4.77
CA THR A 36 -6.56 36.44 5.05
C THR A 36 -6.25 34.97 4.80
N CYS A 37 -6.86 34.11 5.61
CA CYS A 37 -6.86 32.66 5.45
C CYS A 37 -8.32 32.19 5.49
N ASN A 38 -8.74 31.41 4.48
CA ASN A 38 -10.14 31.00 4.31
C ASN A 38 -11.18 32.15 4.44
N GLY A 39 -10.83 33.35 3.97
CA GLY A 39 -11.67 34.56 4.09
C GLY A 39 -11.70 35.21 5.48
N GLN A 40 -11.05 34.62 6.48
CA GLN A 40 -10.89 35.17 7.83
C GLN A 40 -9.62 36.03 7.92
N THR A 41 -9.61 37.01 8.84
CA THR A 41 -8.44 37.87 9.04
C THR A 41 -7.41 37.16 9.91
N VAL A 42 -6.16 37.09 9.43
CA VAL A 42 -5.05 36.41 10.11
C VAL A 42 -4.75 37.06 11.46
N THR A 43 -4.74 36.26 12.54
CA THR A 43 -4.37 36.64 13.90
C THR A 43 -2.88 36.42 14.17
N GLN A 44 -2.25 35.44 13.50
CA GLN A 44 -0.84 35.10 13.66
C GLN A 44 -0.16 34.83 12.31
N THR A 45 1.03 35.39 12.10
CA THR A 45 1.86 35.07 10.93
C THR A 45 3.20 34.54 11.40
N VAL A 46 3.56 33.36 10.92
CA VAL A 46 4.85 32.71 11.20
C VAL A 46 5.63 32.64 9.88
N THR A 47 6.78 33.30 9.85
CA THR A 47 7.66 33.34 8.67
C THR A 47 8.99 32.67 8.98
N ARG A 48 9.41 31.69 8.17
CA ARG A 48 10.71 31.01 8.32
C ARG A 48 11.58 31.12 7.07
N ASP A 49 12.87 31.40 7.28
CA ASP A 49 13.87 31.47 6.21
C ASP A 49 14.48 30.09 5.93
N ALA A 50 15.02 29.89 4.72
CA ALA A 50 15.63 28.63 4.30
C ALA A 50 16.69 28.13 5.30
N GLY A 51 16.59 26.84 5.68
CA GLY A 51 17.47 26.20 6.65
C GLY A 51 17.17 26.54 8.12
N SER A 52 16.10 27.29 8.41
CA SER A 52 15.58 27.45 9.76
C SER A 52 14.54 26.38 10.09
N THR A 53 14.57 25.91 11.33
CA THR A 53 13.60 24.94 11.90
C THR A 53 13.16 25.44 13.27
N GLY A 54 12.03 24.93 13.78
CA GLY A 54 11.60 25.17 15.15
C GLY A 54 10.09 25.10 15.31
N THR A 55 9.68 24.86 16.56
CA THR A 55 8.27 24.72 16.91
C THR A 55 7.65 26.07 17.29
N ASP A 56 6.54 26.42 16.65
CA ASP A 56 5.69 27.55 17.00
C ASP A 56 4.34 27.05 17.50
N TYR A 57 3.67 27.87 18.31
CA TYR A 57 2.44 27.46 18.99
C TYR A 57 1.34 28.50 18.83
N GLY A 58 0.11 28.02 18.67
CA GLY A 58 -1.12 28.76 18.86
C GLY A 58 -1.51 28.91 20.33
N THR A 59 -2.76 29.30 20.54
CA THR A 59 -3.40 29.47 21.84
C THR A 59 -4.43 28.37 22.09
N ASP A 60 -5.06 28.35 23.27
CA ASP A 60 -6.13 27.37 23.55
C ASP A 60 -7.50 27.88 23.03
N GLY A 61 -7.53 28.76 22.04
CA GLY A 61 -8.76 29.22 21.40
C GLY A 61 -8.51 29.67 19.96
N ASP A 62 -9.60 29.85 19.21
CA ASP A 62 -9.61 29.98 17.75
C ASP A 62 -8.58 30.98 17.21
N ASP A 63 -7.61 30.46 16.46
CA ASP A 63 -6.53 31.16 15.81
C ASP A 63 -6.69 31.13 14.28
N VAL A 64 -6.32 32.23 13.62
CA VAL A 64 -6.23 32.31 12.15
C VAL A 64 -4.78 32.51 11.78
N VAL A 65 -4.14 31.46 11.29
CA VAL A 65 -2.69 31.36 11.17
C VAL A 65 -2.28 31.37 9.70
N LEU A 66 -1.24 32.16 9.39
CA LEU A 66 -0.55 32.10 8.11
C LEU A 66 0.89 31.65 8.33
N LEU A 67 1.22 30.44 7.89
CA LEU A 67 2.58 29.93 7.81
C LEU A 67 3.15 30.25 6.43
N ASN A 68 4.31 30.89 6.37
CA ASN A 68 4.95 31.19 5.10
C ASN A 68 6.47 31.21 5.17
N GLY A 69 7.09 31.19 4.00
CA GLY A 69 8.54 31.32 3.86
C GLY A 69 9.16 30.08 3.22
N THR A 70 10.45 29.91 3.45
CA THR A 70 11.29 28.92 2.77
C THR A 70 11.96 27.93 3.70
N GLY A 71 11.76 28.07 5.01
CA GLY A 71 12.23 27.12 6.02
C GLY A 71 11.16 26.10 6.39
N GLU A 72 11.54 25.15 7.22
CA GLU A 72 10.67 24.12 7.78
C GLU A 72 9.83 24.71 8.91
N HIS A 73 8.53 24.41 8.90
CA HIS A 73 7.62 24.75 9.98
C HIS A 73 7.28 23.51 10.80
N ASP A 74 7.34 23.62 12.12
CA ASP A 74 6.69 22.71 13.04
C ASP A 74 5.69 23.55 13.84
N TYR A 75 4.40 23.42 13.54
CA TYR A 75 3.35 24.27 14.10
C TYR A 75 2.31 23.44 14.85
N ASP A 76 1.89 23.95 15.99
CA ASP A 76 0.93 23.30 16.90
C ASP A 76 -0.10 24.34 17.36
N ALA A 77 -1.32 24.25 16.84
CA ALA A 77 -2.34 25.26 17.11
C ALA A 77 -2.94 25.12 18.53
N LYS A 78 -2.92 23.89 19.06
CA LYS A 78 -3.32 23.43 20.40
C LYS A 78 -4.79 23.16 20.56
N GLY A 79 -5.63 24.17 20.63
CA GLY A 79 -7.06 23.91 20.70
C GLY A 79 -7.90 25.15 20.50
N GLY A 80 -9.19 24.94 20.30
CA GLY A 80 -10.05 25.91 19.62
C GLY A 80 -10.24 25.51 18.16
N ASP A 81 -11.16 26.17 17.46
CA ASP A 81 -11.44 25.87 16.06
C ASP A 81 -10.51 26.73 15.17
N ASP A 82 -9.37 26.17 14.78
CA ASP A 82 -8.29 26.91 14.15
C ASP A 82 -8.40 26.95 12.62
N THR A 83 -7.88 28.01 12.00
CA THR A 83 -7.82 28.19 10.55
C THR A 83 -6.39 28.47 10.11
N ILE A 84 -5.72 27.45 9.54
CA ILE A 84 -4.30 27.47 9.21
C ILE A 84 -4.10 27.41 7.70
N CYS A 85 -3.42 28.42 7.15
CA CYS A 85 -2.97 28.42 5.76
C CYS A 85 -1.45 28.27 5.71
N ALA A 86 -0.96 27.24 5.02
CA ALA A 86 0.45 26.98 4.82
C ALA A 86 0.89 27.29 3.38
N ASP A 87 1.71 28.33 3.25
CA ASP A 87 2.42 28.71 2.03
C ASP A 87 3.93 28.45 2.23
N VAL A 88 4.28 27.18 2.47
CA VAL A 88 5.63 26.72 2.85
C VAL A 88 6.41 26.20 1.64
N GLN A 89 7.74 26.14 1.68
CA GLN A 89 8.55 25.62 0.56
C GLN A 89 9.48 24.47 0.97
N ASP A 90 9.50 24.11 2.24
CA ASP A 90 10.29 23.02 2.78
C ASP A 90 9.37 22.10 3.59
N TYR A 91 9.90 20.93 3.94
CA TYR A 91 9.21 19.93 4.77
C TYR A 91 8.61 20.60 5.99
N SER A 92 7.34 20.34 6.31
CA SER A 92 6.65 20.99 7.43
C SER A 92 5.67 20.04 8.13
N TRP A 93 5.52 20.25 9.43
CA TRP A 93 4.59 19.54 10.30
C TRP A 93 3.59 20.53 10.89
N ILE A 94 2.29 20.24 10.76
CA ILE A 94 1.21 21.10 11.23
C ILE A 94 0.23 20.24 12.02
N ARG A 95 -0.06 20.65 13.25
CA ARG A 95 -1.07 20.05 14.13
C ARG A 95 -2.17 21.08 14.40
N GLY A 96 -3.42 20.68 14.19
CA GLY A 96 -4.62 21.41 14.59
C GLY A 96 -4.74 21.38 16.11
N GLY A 97 -5.08 20.21 16.66
CA GLY A 97 -5.17 20.00 18.11
C GLY A 97 -6.59 19.64 18.52
N ASP A 98 -7.03 20.12 19.69
CA ASP A 98 -8.41 19.91 20.15
C ASP A 98 -9.34 20.97 19.54
N GLY A 99 -10.23 20.63 18.62
CA GLY A 99 -11.21 21.55 18.02
C GLY A 99 -11.56 21.14 16.58
N ASP A 100 -12.54 21.81 15.97
CA ASP A 100 -12.88 21.57 14.58
C ASP A 100 -11.99 22.45 13.67
N ASP A 101 -10.88 21.91 13.20
CA ASP A 101 -9.82 22.67 12.54
C ASP A 101 -9.95 22.71 11.01
N TRP A 102 -9.46 23.81 10.42
CA TRP A 102 -9.32 23.96 8.97
C TRP A 102 -7.86 24.21 8.60
N ILE A 103 -7.22 23.24 7.95
CA ILE A 103 -5.79 23.30 7.57
C ILE A 103 -5.66 23.15 6.05
N SER A 104 -4.92 24.07 5.41
CA SER A 104 -4.69 24.03 3.96
C SER A 104 -3.27 24.38 3.55
N ALA A 105 -2.63 23.46 2.83
CA ALA A 105 -1.34 23.64 2.16
C ALA A 105 -1.55 24.21 0.74
N ARG A 106 -1.57 25.53 0.58
CA ARG A 106 -2.02 26.15 -0.69
C ARG A 106 -0.94 26.26 -1.77
N ASN A 107 0.31 26.43 -1.35
CA ASN A 107 1.45 26.65 -2.26
C ASN A 107 2.69 25.90 -1.75
N ALA A 108 2.50 24.69 -1.20
CA ALA A 108 3.60 23.93 -0.64
C ALA A 108 4.61 23.54 -1.73
N GLY A 109 5.88 23.87 -1.51
CA GLY A 109 6.98 23.42 -2.38
C GLY A 109 7.58 22.07 -1.99
N SER A 110 7.07 21.44 -0.93
CA SER A 110 7.57 20.21 -0.30
C SER A 110 6.45 19.46 0.40
N ILE A 111 6.74 18.26 0.90
CA ILE A 111 5.83 17.42 1.70
C ILE A 111 5.32 18.20 2.93
N VAL A 112 4.01 18.17 3.14
CA VAL A 112 3.37 18.71 4.35
C VAL A 112 2.72 17.57 5.13
N ASN A 113 3.11 17.43 6.39
CA ASN A 113 2.49 16.52 7.33
C ASN A 113 1.43 17.29 8.12
N MET A 114 0.17 16.88 8.00
CA MET A 114 -0.96 17.51 8.69
C MET A 114 -1.69 16.51 9.57
N LEU A 115 -1.96 16.93 10.80
CA LEU A 115 -2.75 16.20 11.77
C LEU A 115 -3.88 17.12 12.25
N GLY A 116 -5.12 16.68 12.13
CA GLY A 116 -6.27 17.38 12.73
C GLY A 116 -6.31 17.17 14.25
N GLU A 117 -6.13 15.92 14.69
CA GLU A 117 -6.13 15.47 16.09
C GLU A 117 -7.53 15.18 16.66
N ALA A 118 -8.23 16.11 17.29
CA ALA A 118 -9.53 15.81 17.91
C ALA A 118 -10.58 16.86 17.56
N GLY A 119 -11.56 16.50 16.73
CA GLY A 119 -12.65 17.34 16.26
C GLY A 119 -13.03 16.97 14.84
N ASP A 120 -14.06 17.59 14.28
CA ASP A 120 -14.46 17.36 12.89
C ASP A 120 -13.62 18.22 11.95
N ASP A 121 -12.47 17.70 11.50
CA ASP A 121 -11.44 18.49 10.84
C ASP A 121 -11.58 18.57 9.32
N VAL A 122 -10.96 19.61 8.73
CA VAL A 122 -10.83 19.79 7.29
C VAL A 122 -9.36 19.97 6.92
N LEU A 123 -8.78 18.93 6.31
CA LEU A 123 -7.39 18.93 5.86
C LEU A 123 -7.31 18.98 4.34
N LYS A 124 -6.47 19.88 3.82
CA LYS A 124 -6.21 20.02 2.38
C LYS A 124 -4.72 20.05 2.11
N GLY A 125 -4.20 18.96 1.56
CA GLY A 125 -2.84 18.87 1.03
C GLY A 125 -2.65 19.73 -0.20
N SER A 126 -1.49 19.57 -0.82
CA SER A 126 -0.94 20.57 -1.72
C SER A 126 -1.27 20.33 -3.20
N ASP A 127 -1.78 21.38 -3.86
CA ASP A 127 -2.09 21.36 -5.31
C ASP A 127 -0.87 21.80 -6.16
N SER A 128 0.34 21.47 -5.72
CA SER A 128 1.57 22.03 -6.27
C SER A 128 1.95 21.39 -7.61
N GLN A 129 1.84 22.16 -8.70
CA GLN A 129 2.28 21.77 -10.06
C GLN A 129 3.77 21.36 -10.18
N LEU A 130 4.56 21.43 -9.10
CA LEU A 130 5.93 20.92 -8.99
C LEU A 130 5.96 19.40 -8.69
N HIS A 131 5.11 18.61 -9.34
CA HIS A 131 5.21 17.16 -9.46
C HIS A 131 5.53 16.38 -8.16
N GLY A 132 4.51 15.92 -7.45
CA GLY A 132 4.53 14.55 -6.91
C GLY A 132 5.29 14.31 -5.61
N LEU A 133 5.21 15.22 -4.64
CA LEU A 133 5.63 14.92 -3.28
C LEU A 133 4.38 14.55 -2.48
N GLY A 134 4.35 13.32 -1.97
CA GLY A 134 3.21 12.80 -1.22
C GLY A 134 3.11 13.43 0.16
N ASP A 135 1.96 14.01 0.45
CA ASP A 135 1.62 14.55 1.77
C ASP A 135 1.28 13.42 2.75
N TYR A 136 1.38 13.71 4.04
CA TYR A 136 0.96 12.78 5.10
C TYR A 136 -0.17 13.42 5.90
N LEU A 137 -1.39 12.92 5.71
CA LEU A 137 -2.60 13.51 6.27
C LEU A 137 -3.24 12.53 7.24
N VAL A 138 -3.50 12.99 8.46
CA VAL A 138 -4.21 12.23 9.49
C VAL A 138 -5.33 13.10 10.00
N GLY A 139 -6.58 12.65 9.83
CA GLY A 139 -7.75 13.38 10.33
C GLY A 139 -7.67 13.47 11.86
N GLY A 140 -7.96 12.37 12.54
CA GLY A 140 -7.91 12.35 13.99
C GLY A 140 -9.12 11.62 14.52
N ALA A 141 -9.57 11.98 15.71
CA ALA A 141 -10.89 11.65 16.21
C ALA A 141 -11.90 12.71 15.76
N GLY A 142 -13.10 12.33 15.35
CA GLY A 142 -14.11 13.19 14.74
C GLY A 142 -14.50 12.72 13.33
N SER A 143 -15.35 13.47 12.64
CA SER A 143 -15.79 13.17 11.27
C SER A 143 -15.09 14.08 10.27
N ASP A 144 -13.99 13.59 9.73
CA ASP A 144 -13.03 14.44 9.02
C ASP A 144 -13.33 14.55 7.53
N ARG A 145 -12.80 15.62 6.93
CA ARG A 145 -12.77 15.84 5.48
C ARG A 145 -11.36 16.07 5.02
N ILE A 146 -10.81 15.11 4.30
CA ILE A 146 -9.45 15.13 3.83
C ILE A 146 -9.42 15.22 2.31
N THR A 147 -8.62 16.15 1.79
CA THR A 147 -8.25 16.22 0.37
C THR A 147 -6.73 16.12 0.26
N GLY A 148 -6.20 15.13 -0.46
CA GLY A 148 -4.77 14.92 -0.62
C GLY A 148 -4.13 15.98 -1.51
N GLY A 149 -4.61 16.13 -2.74
CA GLY A 149 -4.07 17.10 -3.69
C GLY A 149 -3.26 16.39 -4.78
N ASP A 150 -2.19 17.04 -5.27
CA ASP A 150 -1.32 16.46 -6.30
C ASP A 150 -0.15 15.67 -5.68
N GLY A 151 0.02 14.41 -6.03
CA GLY A 151 1.17 13.59 -5.64
C GLY A 151 0.76 12.31 -4.92
N PRO A 152 1.70 11.40 -4.60
CA PRO A 152 1.38 10.10 -4.00
C PRO A 152 1.14 10.22 -2.49
N ASP A 153 -0.07 10.59 -2.11
CA ASP A 153 -0.43 10.94 -0.74
C ASP A 153 -0.63 9.73 0.16
N ARG A 154 -0.36 9.92 1.45
CA ARG A 154 -0.63 8.94 2.51
C ARG A 154 -1.66 9.51 3.47
N ILE A 155 -2.85 8.95 3.42
CA ILE A 155 -4.00 9.46 4.17
C ILE A 155 -4.45 8.41 5.18
N HIS A 156 -4.61 8.81 6.44
CA HIS A 156 -5.06 7.93 7.52
C HIS A 156 -6.38 8.46 8.11
N GLY A 157 -7.44 7.65 7.99
CA GLY A 157 -8.61 7.74 8.87
C GLY A 157 -8.32 6.98 10.18
N THR A 158 -8.85 7.40 11.32
CA THR A 158 -8.53 6.75 12.61
C THR A 158 -9.63 5.81 13.12
N ILE A 159 -9.33 5.06 14.18
CA ILE A 159 -10.18 4.00 14.76
C ILE A 159 -11.43 4.51 15.51
N SER A 160 -11.50 5.81 15.82
CA SER A 160 -12.57 6.35 16.68
C SER A 160 -13.85 6.69 15.95
N ASP A 161 -13.83 6.67 14.61
CA ASP A 161 -14.67 7.60 13.88
C ASP A 161 -15.72 6.95 13.01
N THR A 162 -16.85 7.64 12.91
CA THR A 162 -18.07 7.10 12.35
C THR A 162 -18.35 7.57 10.93
N SER A 163 -17.53 8.46 10.31
CA SER A 163 -17.97 9.18 9.08
C SER A 163 -16.91 9.88 8.21
N ASP A 164 -15.63 9.48 8.20
CA ASP A 164 -14.59 10.22 7.44
C ASP A 164 -14.84 10.26 5.94
N LYS A 165 -14.52 11.40 5.33
CA LYS A 165 -14.57 11.62 3.88
C LYS A 165 -13.20 11.94 3.34
N VAL A 166 -12.77 11.14 2.36
CA VAL A 166 -11.43 11.25 1.79
C VAL A 166 -11.52 11.35 0.27
N TRP A 167 -10.86 12.37 -0.27
CA TRP A 167 -10.57 12.52 -1.70
C TRP A 167 -9.06 12.59 -1.85
N ALA A 168 -8.42 11.53 -2.33
CA ALA A 168 -6.97 11.45 -2.39
C ALA A 168 -6.41 12.44 -3.41
N GLY A 169 -6.85 12.36 -4.67
CA GLY A 169 -6.58 13.39 -5.67
C GLY A 169 -5.80 12.81 -6.85
N PRO A 170 -5.09 13.64 -7.63
CA PRO A 170 -4.19 13.13 -8.64
C PRO A 170 -2.89 12.57 -8.06
N GLY A 171 -2.68 11.26 -8.16
CA GLY A 171 -1.53 10.62 -7.51
C GLY A 171 -1.65 9.12 -7.54
N ASP A 172 -0.58 8.42 -7.18
CA ASP A 172 -0.70 7.01 -6.79
C ASP A 172 -0.82 7.01 -5.27
N ASP A 173 -2.05 7.07 -4.78
CA ASP A 173 -2.31 7.39 -3.38
C ASP A 173 -2.48 6.14 -2.51
N THR A 174 -2.30 6.29 -1.20
CA THR A 174 -2.61 5.26 -0.21
C THR A 174 -3.54 5.81 0.86
N VAL A 175 -4.74 5.24 0.95
CA VAL A 175 -5.71 5.55 2.00
C VAL A 175 -5.77 4.39 2.97
N HIS A 176 -5.34 4.64 4.21
CA HIS A 176 -5.33 3.69 5.29
C HIS A 176 -6.54 3.89 6.20
N VAL A 177 -7.30 2.82 6.41
CA VAL A 177 -8.51 2.83 7.25
C VAL A 177 -8.51 1.62 8.18
N PRO A 178 -8.35 1.85 9.49
CA PRO A 178 -8.69 0.88 10.51
C PRO A 178 -10.21 0.66 10.54
N ILE A 179 -10.68 -0.56 10.35
CA ILE A 179 -12.13 -0.85 10.27
C ILE A 179 -12.62 -1.55 11.53
N ALA A 180 -13.59 -0.93 12.20
CA ALA A 180 -14.53 -1.56 13.12
C ALA A 180 -15.85 -1.91 12.40
N ALA A 181 -16.70 -2.74 13.01
CA ALA A 181 -17.88 -3.34 12.36
C ALA A 181 -19.01 -2.38 11.93
N ALA A 182 -18.90 -1.06 12.15
CA ALA A 182 -19.99 -0.09 11.95
C ALA A 182 -19.48 1.32 11.56
N ALA A 183 -18.53 1.41 10.63
CA ALA A 183 -18.01 2.69 10.17
C ALA A 183 -18.70 3.12 8.86
N ASP A 184 -19.17 4.37 8.79
CA ASP A 184 -19.60 5.03 7.55
C ASP A 184 -18.37 5.79 7.02
N PHE A 185 -18.03 5.60 5.76
CA PHE A 185 -16.86 6.22 5.13
C PHE A 185 -17.21 6.54 3.68
N ASP A 186 -16.63 7.62 3.15
CA ASP A 186 -16.79 8.05 1.76
C ASP A 186 -15.40 8.29 1.17
N LEU A 187 -14.82 7.23 0.59
CA LEU A 187 -13.42 7.22 0.17
C LEU A 187 -13.31 7.27 -1.36
N ASN A 188 -12.45 8.14 -1.88
CA ASN A 188 -12.21 8.25 -3.31
C ASN A 188 -10.73 8.44 -3.60
N GLY A 189 -10.12 7.49 -4.30
CA GLY A 189 -8.73 7.62 -4.80
C GLY A 189 -8.58 8.67 -5.90
N GLU A 190 -9.67 9.02 -6.60
CA GLU A 190 -9.65 9.89 -7.77
C GLU A 190 -8.81 9.35 -8.94
N SER A 191 -7.67 9.96 -9.29
CA SER A 191 -6.95 9.62 -10.51
C SER A 191 -5.51 9.19 -10.27
N GLY A 192 -5.24 7.94 -10.58
CA GLY A 192 -3.92 7.34 -10.64
C GLY A 192 -4.05 5.86 -10.35
N HIS A 193 -3.03 5.27 -9.72
CA HIS A 193 -3.05 3.89 -9.24
C HIS A 193 -3.12 3.86 -7.72
N ASP A 194 -4.33 3.95 -7.19
CA ASP A 194 -4.59 4.18 -5.77
C ASP A 194 -4.78 2.87 -5.01
N THR A 195 -4.30 2.87 -3.77
CA THR A 195 -4.34 1.76 -2.83
C THR A 195 -5.27 2.07 -1.66
N LEU A 196 -6.17 1.15 -1.35
CA LEU A 196 -6.98 1.16 -0.14
C LEU A 196 -6.46 0.10 0.84
N ASP A 197 -5.83 0.54 1.93
CA ASP A 197 -5.30 -0.32 3.01
C ASP A 197 -6.31 -0.42 4.15
N LEU A 198 -6.92 -1.59 4.29
CA LEU A 198 -7.98 -1.88 5.23
C LEU A 198 -7.48 -2.83 6.32
N ARG A 199 -7.52 -2.37 7.57
CA ARG A 199 -7.06 -3.16 8.72
C ARG A 199 -8.19 -3.40 9.70
N ALA A 200 -8.67 -4.65 9.77
CA ALA A 200 -9.70 -5.03 10.72
C ALA A 200 -9.16 -4.93 12.16
N VAL A 201 -9.90 -4.24 13.03
CA VAL A 201 -9.58 -4.18 14.47
C VAL A 201 -10.05 -5.44 15.20
N ASP A 202 -9.44 -5.74 16.35
CA ASP A 202 -9.71 -6.96 17.12
C ASP A 202 -11.21 -7.20 17.37
N GLY A 203 -11.68 -8.39 16.97
CA GLY A 203 -13.07 -8.81 17.15
C GLY A 203 -14.07 -8.29 16.12
N ALA A 204 -13.65 -7.41 15.20
CA ALA A 204 -14.45 -7.05 14.03
C ALA A 204 -14.36 -8.14 12.95
N THR A 205 -15.44 -8.32 12.19
CA THR A 205 -15.47 -9.20 11.00
C THR A 205 -16.01 -8.45 9.79
N PRO A 206 -15.34 -7.38 9.34
CA PRO A 206 -15.76 -6.63 8.17
C PRO A 206 -15.75 -7.49 6.89
N ARG A 207 -16.47 -7.01 5.88
CA ARG A 207 -16.46 -7.57 4.53
C ARG A 207 -16.23 -6.47 3.52
N LEU A 208 -15.30 -6.65 2.60
CA LEU A 208 -15.09 -5.77 1.47
C LEU A 208 -15.85 -6.34 0.26
N ASP A 209 -16.67 -5.54 -0.41
CA ASP A 209 -17.36 -5.91 -1.65
C ASP A 209 -16.97 -4.95 -2.77
N LEU A 210 -16.17 -5.42 -3.73
CA LEU A 210 -15.68 -4.65 -4.87
C LEU A 210 -16.73 -4.44 -5.96
N THR A 211 -17.80 -5.25 -5.98
CA THR A 211 -18.91 -5.10 -6.92
C THR A 211 -19.80 -3.93 -6.52
N SER A 212 -20.24 -3.91 -5.25
CA SER A 212 -21.05 -2.82 -4.72
C SER A 212 -20.23 -1.61 -4.28
N LYS A 213 -18.91 -1.80 -4.16
CA LYS A 213 -17.94 -0.83 -3.62
C LYS A 213 -18.27 -0.39 -2.20
N THR A 214 -18.54 -1.37 -1.34
CA THR A 214 -18.90 -1.15 0.06
C THR A 214 -18.05 -1.96 1.02
N ILE A 215 -18.01 -1.49 2.27
CA ILE A 215 -17.37 -2.18 3.39
C ILE A 215 -18.45 -2.48 4.45
N THR A 216 -18.44 -3.67 5.04
CA THR A 216 -19.35 -4.17 6.10
C THR A 216 -20.82 -4.34 5.68
N ASP A 217 -21.75 -3.63 6.34
CA ASP A 217 -23.21 -3.74 6.16
C ASP A 217 -23.76 -2.79 5.09
N GLY A 218 -22.87 -2.11 4.35
CA GLY A 218 -23.20 -1.14 3.32
C GLY A 218 -23.22 0.32 3.80
N SER A 219 -22.79 0.62 5.03
CA SER A 219 -22.65 2.00 5.52
C SER A 219 -21.51 2.77 4.85
N GLY A 220 -20.34 2.15 4.65
CA GLY A 220 -19.20 2.79 4.00
C GLY A 220 -19.09 2.48 2.50
N SER A 221 -18.69 3.47 1.70
CA SER A 221 -18.48 3.36 0.26
C SER A 221 -17.09 3.82 -0.17
N PHE A 222 -16.59 3.23 -1.25
CA PHE A 222 -15.30 3.63 -1.83
C PHE A 222 -15.35 3.70 -3.35
N SER A 223 -14.42 4.44 -3.95
CA SER A 223 -14.24 4.52 -5.40
C SER A 223 -12.83 4.99 -5.75
N GLY A 224 -12.45 4.95 -7.02
CA GLY A 224 -11.12 5.41 -7.45
C GLY A 224 -9.96 4.43 -7.20
N PHE A 225 -10.09 3.40 -6.37
CA PHE A 225 -8.99 2.47 -6.05
C PHE A 225 -8.79 1.34 -7.08
N GLN A 226 -7.53 0.91 -7.27
CA GLN A 226 -7.15 -0.22 -8.12
C GLN A 226 -6.47 -1.36 -7.33
N HIS A 227 -5.89 -1.05 -6.18
CA HIS A 227 -5.22 -2.04 -5.32
C HIS A 227 -5.85 -2.01 -3.92
N TYR A 228 -6.13 -3.19 -3.37
CA TYR A 228 -6.72 -3.35 -2.05
C TYR A 228 -5.79 -4.18 -1.17
N GLU A 229 -5.28 -3.58 -0.10
CA GLU A 229 -4.50 -4.26 0.93
C GLU A 229 -5.40 -4.54 2.14
N VAL A 230 -5.39 -5.76 2.63
CA VAL A 230 -6.30 -6.22 3.68
C VAL A 230 -5.54 -6.97 4.76
N SER A 231 -5.81 -6.65 6.03
CA SER A 231 -5.20 -7.32 7.18
C SER A 231 -6.21 -7.53 8.32
N GLY A 232 -5.95 -8.53 9.16
CA GLY A 232 -6.88 -9.01 10.19
C GLY A 232 -7.97 -9.90 9.60
N ARG A 233 -9.05 -10.12 10.38
CA ARG A 233 -10.21 -10.89 9.93
C ARG A 233 -11.11 -10.04 9.03
N LEU A 234 -10.80 -10.00 7.73
CA LEU A 234 -11.56 -9.27 6.71
C LEU A 234 -11.85 -10.19 5.52
N ASP A 235 -13.13 -10.50 5.31
CA ASP A 235 -13.56 -11.24 4.11
C ASP A 235 -13.64 -10.28 2.91
N VAL A 236 -13.31 -10.77 1.71
CA VAL A 236 -13.35 -9.99 0.47
C VAL A 236 -14.17 -10.71 -0.58
N ASP A 237 -15.13 -9.99 -1.16
CA ASP A 237 -15.73 -10.33 -2.44
C ASP A 237 -15.22 -9.35 -3.51
N GLY A 238 -14.56 -9.89 -4.50
CA GLY A 238 -14.14 -9.23 -5.72
C GLY A 238 -15.32 -8.92 -6.64
N SER A 239 -14.98 -8.51 -7.85
CA SER A 239 -15.90 -8.03 -8.86
C SER A 239 -15.95 -8.96 -10.07
N GLU A 240 -16.65 -8.57 -11.12
CA GLU A 240 -16.62 -9.28 -12.41
C GLU A 240 -15.55 -8.68 -13.36
N LYS A 241 -14.56 -7.98 -12.78
CA LYS A 241 -13.46 -7.31 -13.47
C LYS A 241 -12.15 -7.67 -12.77
N PRO A 242 -11.00 -7.53 -13.46
CA PRO A 242 -9.69 -7.72 -12.85
C PRO A 242 -9.52 -6.90 -11.57
N ASP A 243 -9.30 -7.60 -10.46
CA ASP A 243 -9.02 -7.04 -9.15
C ASP A 243 -7.57 -7.29 -8.74
N HIS A 244 -6.96 -6.36 -8.00
CA HIS A 244 -5.65 -6.57 -7.37
C HIS A 244 -5.77 -6.50 -5.86
N LEU A 245 -5.63 -7.67 -5.24
CA LEU A 245 -5.87 -7.94 -3.82
C LEU A 245 -4.56 -8.34 -3.15
N THR A 246 -4.27 -7.77 -2.00
CA THR A 246 -3.13 -8.15 -1.15
C THR A 246 -3.62 -8.47 0.25
N LEU A 247 -3.46 -9.72 0.66
CA LEU A 247 -3.74 -10.18 2.01
C LEU A 247 -2.45 -10.19 2.81
N VAL A 248 -2.42 -9.40 3.88
CA VAL A 248 -1.37 -9.48 4.90
C VAL A 248 -1.79 -10.52 5.92
N CYS A 249 -0.97 -11.57 6.06
CA CYS A 249 -1.26 -12.70 6.94
C CYS A 249 -1.49 -12.24 8.39
N THR A 250 -2.56 -12.78 9.00
CA THR A 250 -2.81 -12.73 10.44
C THR A 250 -3.23 -14.11 10.92
N GLU A 251 -3.28 -14.35 12.23
CA GLU A 251 -3.73 -15.65 12.77
C GLU A 251 -5.23 -15.91 12.52
N GLU A 252 -6.01 -14.85 12.25
CA GLU A 252 -7.44 -14.94 12.00
C GLU A 252 -7.72 -15.32 10.54
N PRO A 253 -8.62 -16.28 10.28
CA PRO A 253 -8.93 -16.71 8.92
C PRO A 253 -9.80 -15.68 8.19
N SER A 254 -9.50 -15.50 6.92
CA SER A 254 -10.24 -14.63 5.97
C SER A 254 -10.60 -15.42 4.73
N THR A 255 -11.73 -15.08 4.12
CA THR A 255 -12.19 -15.63 2.84
C THR A 255 -12.08 -14.58 1.76
N ILE A 256 -11.43 -14.91 0.64
CA ILE A 256 -11.34 -14.08 -0.55
C ILE A 256 -12.06 -14.81 -1.69
N ASN A 257 -13.00 -14.13 -2.35
CA ASN A 257 -13.66 -14.59 -3.56
C ASN A 257 -13.37 -13.57 -4.67
N GLY A 258 -12.52 -13.83 -5.66
CA GLY A 258 -12.26 -12.88 -6.75
C GLY A 258 -13.44 -12.71 -7.71
N ASN A 259 -14.26 -13.77 -7.86
CA ASN A 259 -15.47 -13.84 -8.70
C ASN A 259 -15.17 -13.96 -10.20
N GLY A 260 -14.94 -12.87 -10.92
CA GLY A 260 -14.73 -12.92 -12.37
C GLY A 260 -13.74 -11.86 -12.84
N GLY A 261 -13.01 -12.13 -13.91
CA GLY A 261 -11.93 -11.27 -14.37
C GLY A 261 -10.57 -11.89 -14.10
N ASP A 262 -9.51 -11.31 -14.65
CA ASP A 262 -8.15 -11.82 -14.48
C ASP A 262 -7.56 -11.23 -13.20
N ASP A 263 -7.77 -11.90 -12.07
CA ASP A 263 -7.49 -11.35 -10.75
C ASP A 263 -6.04 -11.59 -10.32
N ARG A 264 -5.51 -10.69 -9.51
CA ARG A 264 -4.22 -10.84 -8.84
C ARG A 264 -4.40 -10.86 -7.34
N ILE A 265 -4.06 -11.99 -6.71
CA ILE A 265 -4.18 -12.18 -5.27
C ILE A 265 -2.82 -12.51 -4.67
N ASP A 266 -2.28 -11.57 -3.89
CA ASP A 266 -0.99 -11.69 -3.21
C ASP A 266 -1.20 -11.98 -1.72
N VAL A 267 -0.57 -13.02 -1.18
CA VAL A 267 -0.58 -13.35 0.25
C VAL A 267 0.81 -13.12 0.83
N LEU A 268 0.94 -12.11 1.67
CA LEU A 268 2.19 -11.61 2.21
C LEU A 268 2.32 -11.90 3.71
N LYS A 269 3.54 -12.12 4.19
CA LYS A 269 3.81 -12.29 5.63
C LYS A 269 3.71 -10.96 6.37
N TYR A 270 4.12 -9.90 5.71
CA TYR A 270 4.14 -8.54 6.20
C TYR A 270 3.52 -7.64 5.13
N GLY A 271 2.74 -6.63 5.54
CA GLY A 271 2.35 -5.53 4.67
C GLY A 271 3.55 -4.65 4.32
N GLU A 272 3.33 -3.57 3.58
CA GLU A 272 4.42 -2.64 3.28
C GLU A 272 5.05 -2.09 4.57
N GLY A 273 6.33 -2.45 4.82
CA GLY A 273 7.11 -1.94 5.96
C GLY A 273 7.11 -2.76 7.26
N GLY A 274 6.61 -4.00 7.28
CA GLY A 274 6.52 -4.81 8.51
C GLY A 274 7.85 -5.37 9.08
N ASP A 275 7.87 -5.61 10.39
CA ASP A 275 8.99 -6.14 11.18
C ASP A 275 9.19 -7.66 10.94
N PRO A 276 10.36 -8.10 10.44
CA PRO A 276 10.62 -9.50 10.08
C PRO A 276 10.73 -10.49 11.25
N THR A 277 10.54 -10.05 12.51
CA THR A 277 10.78 -10.85 13.71
C THR A 277 9.57 -11.61 14.26
N LEU A 278 8.38 -11.46 13.67
CA LEU A 278 7.17 -12.19 14.09
C LEU A 278 7.11 -13.58 13.45
N ASP A 279 7.11 -14.61 14.29
CA ASP A 279 7.05 -16.03 13.95
C ASP A 279 5.61 -16.53 14.10
N ASP A 280 4.65 -15.87 13.45
CA ASP A 280 3.23 -16.16 13.63
C ASP A 280 2.59 -16.73 12.35
N GLN A 281 1.77 -17.75 12.57
CA GLN A 281 1.14 -18.60 11.57
C GLN A 281 0.11 -17.78 10.78
N CYS A 282 0.21 -17.75 9.45
CA CYS A 282 -0.92 -17.34 8.63
C CYS A 282 -2.13 -18.23 9.01
N GLY A 283 -3.26 -17.61 9.34
CA GLY A 283 -4.51 -18.27 9.64
C GLY A 283 -4.98 -19.11 8.45
N GLY A 284 -6.00 -19.94 8.67
CA GLY A 284 -6.56 -20.84 7.64
C GLY A 284 -7.37 -20.11 6.56
N HIS A 285 -6.72 -19.21 5.81
CA HIS A 285 -7.36 -18.38 4.79
C HIS A 285 -7.88 -19.25 3.64
N VAL A 286 -9.04 -18.85 3.11
CA VAL A 286 -9.65 -19.50 1.93
C VAL A 286 -9.67 -18.49 0.80
N ILE A 287 -9.11 -18.88 -0.34
CA ILE A 287 -9.03 -18.07 -1.55
C ILE A 287 -9.72 -18.83 -2.67
N ASN A 288 -10.71 -18.19 -3.29
CA ASN A 288 -11.35 -18.63 -4.50
C ASN A 288 -11.11 -17.54 -5.54
N ALA A 289 -10.29 -17.78 -6.57
CA ALA A 289 -9.93 -16.74 -7.53
C ALA A 289 -11.13 -16.42 -8.44
N GLY A 290 -11.74 -17.40 -9.08
CA GLY A 290 -13.03 -17.17 -9.76
C GLY A 290 -13.02 -17.69 -11.18
N ASN A 291 -13.54 -16.91 -12.13
CA ASN A 291 -13.36 -17.18 -13.55
C ASN A 291 -12.44 -16.12 -14.15
N GLY A 292 -11.57 -16.50 -15.08
CA GLY A 292 -10.59 -15.58 -15.68
C GLY A 292 -9.20 -16.19 -15.58
N ASP A 293 -8.20 -15.56 -16.16
CA ASP A 293 -6.82 -16.05 -16.07
C ASP A 293 -6.15 -15.44 -14.82
N ASP A 294 -6.24 -16.14 -13.70
CA ASP A 294 -5.91 -15.61 -12.38
C ASP A 294 -4.44 -15.79 -11.98
N LEU A 295 -3.90 -14.86 -11.18
CA LEU A 295 -2.57 -14.92 -10.58
C LEU A 295 -2.65 -14.92 -9.05
N VAL A 296 -2.40 -16.08 -8.43
CA VAL A 296 -2.30 -16.20 -6.96
C VAL A 296 -0.83 -16.39 -6.54
N ARG A 297 -0.33 -15.55 -5.63
CA ARG A 297 1.04 -15.65 -5.10
C ARG A 297 1.05 -15.79 -3.59
N LEU A 298 1.49 -16.94 -3.11
CA LEU A 298 1.69 -17.24 -1.70
C LEU A 298 3.16 -16.96 -1.33
N LEU A 299 3.44 -15.72 -0.94
CA LEU A 299 4.79 -15.22 -0.66
C LEU A 299 5.21 -15.43 0.81
N ALA A 300 4.27 -15.64 1.74
CA ALA A 300 4.55 -15.99 3.13
C ALA A 300 4.79 -17.49 3.33
N ALA A 301 5.34 -17.88 4.49
CA ALA A 301 5.22 -19.25 5.00
C ALA A 301 3.74 -19.52 5.37
N ALA A 302 2.93 -19.79 4.35
CA ALA A 302 1.50 -19.93 4.47
C ALA A 302 1.13 -21.25 5.15
N SER A 303 0.67 -21.21 6.40
CA SER A 303 0.00 -22.34 7.03
C SER A 303 -1.49 -22.35 6.69
N ASP A 304 -2.04 -23.54 6.40
CA ASP A 304 -3.49 -23.78 6.28
C ASP A 304 -4.26 -22.96 5.22
N VAL A 305 -3.57 -22.39 4.22
CA VAL A 305 -4.22 -21.66 3.12
C VAL A 305 -4.82 -22.65 2.10
N LYS A 306 -6.10 -22.48 1.81
CA LYS A 306 -6.79 -23.20 0.73
C LYS A 306 -7.03 -22.26 -0.43
N VAL A 307 -6.53 -22.60 -1.61
CA VAL A 307 -6.71 -21.87 -2.86
C VAL A 307 -7.49 -22.74 -3.85
N THR A 308 -8.48 -22.14 -4.50
CA THR A 308 -9.17 -22.67 -5.68
C THR A 308 -9.05 -21.61 -6.77
N LEU A 309 -8.41 -21.90 -7.90
CA LEU A 309 -8.22 -20.91 -8.96
C LEU A 309 -9.53 -20.78 -9.76
N GLY A 310 -10.01 -21.85 -10.38
CA GLY A 310 -11.33 -21.91 -11.01
C GLY A 310 -11.24 -22.17 -12.51
N PRO A 311 -12.18 -21.68 -13.33
CA PRO A 311 -12.06 -21.75 -14.78
C PRO A 311 -11.17 -20.62 -15.34
N GLY A 312 -10.11 -20.98 -16.05
CA GLY A 312 -9.08 -20.04 -16.47
C GLY A 312 -7.79 -20.72 -16.88
N ALA A 313 -6.88 -20.02 -17.53
CA ALA A 313 -5.48 -20.45 -17.61
C ALA A 313 -4.70 -19.80 -16.45
N ASP A 314 -4.77 -20.39 -15.27
CA ASP A 314 -4.37 -19.73 -14.04
C ASP A 314 -2.89 -19.90 -13.71
N THR A 315 -2.35 -19.07 -12.83
CA THR A 315 -1.00 -19.19 -12.29
C THR A 315 -0.97 -19.08 -10.77
N ALA A 316 -0.49 -20.14 -10.11
CA ALA A 316 -0.22 -20.13 -8.67
C ALA A 316 1.28 -20.17 -8.39
N THR A 317 1.84 -19.18 -7.69
CA THR A 317 3.24 -19.19 -7.23
C THR A 317 3.30 -19.41 -5.72
N ILE A 318 4.08 -20.40 -5.27
CA ILE A 318 4.11 -20.87 -3.89
C ILE A 318 5.56 -20.90 -3.41
N TYR A 319 5.90 -20.09 -2.41
CA TYR A 319 7.28 -19.98 -1.91
C TYR A 319 7.55 -20.79 -0.63
N SER A 320 6.54 -20.99 0.22
CA SER A 320 6.65 -21.76 1.47
C SER A 320 5.25 -22.05 2.02
N GLY A 321 4.98 -23.25 2.55
CA GLY A 321 3.68 -23.52 3.15
C GLY A 321 3.54 -24.85 3.89
N ARG A 322 2.64 -24.88 4.87
CA ARG A 322 2.33 -26.06 5.69
C ARG A 322 0.83 -26.33 5.60
N ARG A 323 0.43 -27.49 5.08
CA ARG A 323 -0.97 -27.87 4.82
C ARG A 323 -1.70 -26.95 3.85
N THR A 324 -0.97 -26.38 2.88
CA THR A 324 -1.56 -25.57 1.82
C THR A 324 -2.23 -26.49 0.80
N THR A 325 -3.40 -26.14 0.31
CA THR A 325 -4.04 -26.86 -0.80
C THR A 325 -4.33 -25.89 -1.92
N VAL A 326 -3.88 -26.18 -3.14
CA VAL A 326 -4.20 -25.38 -4.33
C VAL A 326 -4.85 -26.31 -5.35
N ALA A 327 -6.03 -25.95 -5.81
CA ALA A 327 -6.70 -26.58 -6.94
C ALA A 327 -6.74 -25.58 -8.09
N GLY A 328 -6.32 -26.01 -9.28
CA GLY A 328 -6.37 -25.22 -10.51
C GLY A 328 -7.81 -25.07 -10.96
N GLY A 329 -8.35 -26.06 -11.66
CA GLY A 329 -9.77 -26.09 -11.99
C GLY A 329 -9.98 -26.57 -13.40
N ALA A 330 -10.39 -25.69 -14.30
CA ALA A 330 -10.53 -26.01 -15.71
C ALA A 330 -9.76 -24.99 -16.55
N GLY A 331 -9.11 -25.45 -17.62
CA GLY A 331 -8.11 -24.67 -18.35
C GLY A 331 -6.69 -25.11 -18.01
N ASP A 332 -5.71 -24.61 -18.75
CA ASP A 332 -4.33 -25.07 -18.65
C ASP A 332 -3.59 -24.27 -17.55
N ASP A 333 -3.50 -24.81 -16.34
CA ASP A 333 -2.99 -24.08 -15.17
C ASP A 333 -1.46 -24.20 -14.99
N LEU A 334 -0.84 -23.20 -14.35
CA LEU A 334 0.59 -23.15 -14.06
C LEU A 334 0.89 -22.98 -12.58
N PHE A 335 1.42 -24.04 -11.97
CA PHE A 335 1.90 -24.04 -10.59
C PHE A 335 3.41 -23.84 -10.55
N LYS A 336 3.87 -22.81 -9.87
CA LYS A 336 5.29 -22.50 -9.64
C LYS A 336 5.62 -22.67 -8.18
N VAL A 337 6.30 -23.75 -7.82
CA VAL A 337 6.80 -23.95 -6.46
C VAL A 337 8.25 -23.48 -6.41
N ARG A 338 8.54 -22.53 -5.52
CA ARG A 338 9.86 -21.88 -5.39
C ARG A 338 10.39 -21.99 -3.97
N SER A 339 11.72 -22.06 -3.81
CA SER A 339 12.35 -22.07 -2.48
C SER A 339 12.99 -20.74 -2.06
N LYS A 340 12.92 -19.71 -2.92
CA LYS A 340 13.55 -18.41 -2.70
C LYS A 340 12.66 -17.30 -3.24
N ILE A 341 12.41 -16.29 -2.41
CA ILE A 341 11.77 -15.05 -2.83
C ILE A 341 12.89 -14.13 -3.33
N ASP A 342 12.79 -13.67 -4.58
CA ASP A 342 13.78 -12.74 -5.15
C ASP A 342 13.81 -11.44 -4.32
N GLY A 343 14.96 -11.13 -3.71
CA GLY A 343 15.15 -9.92 -2.91
C GLY A 343 14.96 -10.07 -1.39
N VAL A 344 14.55 -11.25 -0.89
CA VAL A 344 14.43 -11.50 0.57
C VAL A 344 15.72 -12.14 1.11
N PRO A 345 16.30 -11.64 2.23
CA PRO A 345 17.49 -12.22 2.84
C PRO A 345 17.31 -13.70 3.23
N GLU A 346 18.37 -14.49 3.03
CA GLU A 346 18.50 -15.96 3.16
C GLU A 346 18.12 -16.58 4.54
N ALA A 347 17.61 -15.77 5.48
CA ALA A 347 17.30 -16.18 6.85
C ALA A 347 15.89 -16.78 7.03
N GLU A 348 14.99 -16.64 6.05
CA GLU A 348 13.68 -17.29 6.05
C GLU A 348 13.83 -18.75 5.56
N ARG A 349 14.08 -19.63 6.54
CA ARG A 349 14.33 -21.06 6.33
C ARG A 349 13.18 -21.71 5.57
N ALA A 350 13.53 -22.45 4.51
CA ALA A 350 12.63 -23.35 3.79
C ALA A 350 11.84 -24.23 4.78
N VAL A 351 10.53 -23.97 4.90
CA VAL A 351 9.59 -24.81 5.63
C VAL A 351 9.32 -26.05 4.77
N PRO A 352 9.19 -27.26 5.34
CA PRO A 352 8.73 -28.41 4.59
C PRO A 352 7.40 -28.10 3.91
N ILE A 353 7.37 -28.19 2.58
CA ILE A 353 6.17 -27.97 1.78
C ILE A 353 5.25 -29.18 1.98
N ASP A 354 4.29 -29.05 2.88
CA ASP A 354 3.17 -29.99 3.03
C ASP A 354 2.00 -29.44 2.21
N THR A 355 2.17 -29.40 0.89
CA THR A 355 1.22 -28.81 -0.05
C THR A 355 0.58 -29.87 -0.92
N THR A 356 -0.73 -29.79 -1.09
CA THR A 356 -1.47 -30.58 -2.08
C THR A 356 -1.79 -29.68 -3.27
N LEU A 357 -1.37 -30.08 -4.47
CA LEU A 357 -1.66 -29.42 -5.72
C LEU A 357 -2.55 -30.33 -6.57
N THR A 358 -3.65 -29.80 -7.08
CA THR A 358 -4.48 -30.51 -8.04
C THR A 358 -4.63 -29.63 -9.26
N GLY A 359 -4.26 -30.14 -10.44
CA GLY A 359 -4.37 -29.40 -11.70
C GLY A 359 -5.84 -29.21 -12.03
N GLY A 360 -6.49 -30.29 -12.47
CA GLY A 360 -7.94 -30.32 -12.61
C GLY A 360 -8.33 -30.97 -13.94
N ALA A 361 -9.18 -30.29 -14.70
CA ALA A 361 -9.43 -30.60 -16.09
C ALA A 361 -8.36 -29.94 -16.97
N ASP A 362 -8.15 -30.48 -18.18
CA ASP A 362 -7.21 -29.95 -19.18
C ASP A 362 -5.72 -30.17 -18.84
N ASP A 363 -4.79 -29.50 -19.55
CA ASP A 363 -3.35 -29.80 -19.50
C ASP A 363 -2.62 -28.84 -18.54
N ASP A 364 -2.37 -29.30 -17.31
CA ASP A 364 -1.77 -28.49 -16.25
C ASP A 364 -0.25 -28.66 -16.13
N THR A 365 0.45 -27.58 -15.79
CA THR A 365 1.91 -27.53 -15.64
C THR A 365 2.35 -27.27 -14.20
N LEU A 366 3.14 -28.18 -13.62
CA LEU A 366 3.91 -27.94 -12.40
C LEU A 366 5.36 -27.65 -12.74
N SER A 367 5.88 -26.52 -12.25
CA SER A 367 7.26 -26.09 -12.35
C SER A 367 7.87 -25.94 -10.97
N TRP A 368 8.92 -26.72 -10.67
CA TRP A 368 9.54 -26.73 -9.36
C TRP A 368 10.97 -26.17 -9.42
N ASP A 369 11.19 -24.99 -8.83
CA ASP A 369 12.51 -24.33 -8.80
C ASP A 369 13.02 -24.21 -7.35
N CYS A 370 13.95 -25.09 -6.97
CA CYS A 370 14.55 -25.11 -5.64
C CYS A 370 16.06 -24.83 -5.68
N GLU A 371 16.47 -23.75 -5.03
CA GLU A 371 17.87 -23.48 -4.67
C GLU A 371 18.05 -23.74 -3.16
N SER A 372 18.74 -24.82 -2.75
CA SER A 372 19.45 -24.77 -1.47
C SER A 372 20.78 -25.53 -1.51
N ARG A 373 21.79 -24.91 -0.91
CA ARG A 373 23.02 -25.58 -0.43
C ARG A 373 22.92 -25.69 1.09
N ALA A 374 22.72 -26.89 1.64
CA ALA A 374 23.06 -27.15 3.05
C ALA A 374 23.33 -28.64 3.35
N ASN A 375 24.60 -28.91 3.62
CA ASN A 375 25.24 -30.05 4.30
C ASN A 375 24.44 -31.33 4.65
N VAL A 376 24.99 -32.41 4.11
CA VAL A 376 24.70 -33.86 4.21
C VAL A 376 24.85 -34.46 5.63
N ALA A 377 24.29 -33.84 6.68
CA ALA A 377 24.37 -34.42 8.04
C ALA A 377 23.02 -34.67 8.72
N ASP A 378 21.94 -34.01 8.28
CA ASP A 378 20.60 -34.25 8.82
C ASP A 378 19.69 -34.77 7.71
N ARG A 379 19.30 -36.04 7.78
CA ARG A 379 18.40 -36.72 6.82
C ARG A 379 16.95 -36.17 6.85
N ARG A 380 16.75 -34.96 7.35
CA ARG A 380 15.46 -34.29 7.52
C ARG A 380 15.43 -32.81 7.13
N LEU A 381 16.54 -32.25 6.65
CA LEU A 381 16.59 -30.84 6.25
C LEU A 381 17.25 -30.72 4.87
N ALA A 382 16.43 -30.95 3.85
CA ALA A 382 16.65 -30.57 2.47
C ALA A 382 15.26 -30.20 1.92
N CYS A 383 15.14 -29.68 0.70
CA CYS A 383 13.87 -29.65 0.00
C CYS A 383 13.40 -31.09 -0.28
N VAL A 384 13.03 -31.84 0.77
CA VAL A 384 12.44 -33.16 0.71
C VAL A 384 10.95 -32.92 0.48
N GLY A 385 10.62 -32.43 -0.71
CA GLY A 385 9.46 -33.00 -1.35
C GLY A 385 9.81 -34.47 -1.51
N ASN A 386 9.33 -35.33 -0.62
CA ASN A 386 9.09 -36.69 -1.08
C ASN A 386 7.85 -36.54 -1.96
N PRO A 387 7.95 -36.60 -3.29
CA PRO A 387 6.79 -36.53 -4.17
C PRO A 387 5.74 -37.60 -3.81
N ALA A 388 6.11 -38.65 -3.06
CA ALA A 388 5.15 -39.59 -2.48
C ALA A 388 4.26 -39.03 -1.34
N LYS A 389 4.45 -37.76 -0.92
CA LYS A 389 3.60 -37.05 0.05
C LYS A 389 2.96 -35.77 -0.49
N ALA A 390 3.47 -35.20 -1.58
CA ALA A 390 2.81 -34.11 -2.26
C ALA A 390 1.73 -34.72 -3.15
N GLY A 391 0.45 -34.50 -2.83
CA GLY A 391 -0.61 -34.89 -3.74
C GLY A 391 -0.53 -34.00 -4.97
N PHE A 392 -0.14 -34.55 -6.12
CA PHE A 392 -0.06 -33.86 -7.42
C PHE A 392 -1.22 -34.26 -8.35
N GLY A 393 -2.42 -34.42 -7.79
CA GLY A 393 -3.53 -35.03 -8.51
C GLY A 393 -3.83 -34.29 -9.82
N GLY A 394 -3.91 -35.00 -10.94
CA GLY A 394 -4.37 -34.43 -12.20
C GLY A 394 -3.37 -33.54 -12.95
N MET A 395 -2.10 -33.47 -12.55
CA MET A 395 -1.06 -32.74 -13.30
C MET A 395 -0.53 -33.56 -14.49
N GLN A 396 -0.52 -33.01 -15.72
CA GLN A 396 -0.09 -33.69 -16.96
C GLN A 396 1.30 -33.26 -17.41
N ILE A 397 1.75 -32.05 -17.11
CA ILE A 397 3.11 -31.57 -17.42
C ILE A 397 3.86 -31.29 -16.13
N TYR A 398 4.98 -31.99 -15.94
CA TYR A 398 5.84 -31.81 -14.79
C TYR A 398 7.24 -31.40 -15.22
N ARG A 399 7.73 -30.29 -14.68
CA ARG A 399 9.11 -29.82 -14.82
C ARG A 399 9.78 -29.87 -13.45
N ALA A 400 10.66 -30.85 -13.31
CA ALA A 400 11.43 -31.12 -12.10
C ALA A 400 12.59 -30.12 -11.95
N SER A 401 13.39 -30.35 -10.92
CA SER A 401 14.41 -29.43 -10.48
C SER A 401 15.74 -29.69 -11.19
N ARG A 402 16.86 -29.44 -10.51
CA ARG A 402 18.23 -29.75 -10.98
C ARG A 402 18.90 -30.79 -10.06
N HIS A 403 18.08 -31.57 -9.37
CA HIS A 403 18.48 -32.53 -8.34
C HIS A 403 17.76 -33.86 -8.58
N ASP A 404 18.22 -34.93 -7.93
CA ASP A 404 17.62 -36.27 -8.01
C ASP A 404 16.12 -36.23 -7.63
N ASP A 405 15.25 -36.34 -8.62
CA ASP A 405 13.80 -36.24 -8.48
C ASP A 405 13.11 -37.61 -8.64
N VAL A 406 11.91 -37.76 -8.07
CA VAL A 406 11.09 -38.98 -8.24
C VAL A 406 9.71 -38.62 -8.77
N PHE A 407 9.45 -38.88 -10.04
CA PHE A 407 8.14 -38.68 -10.64
C PHE A 407 7.28 -39.95 -10.59
N ARG A 408 6.00 -39.78 -10.25
CA ARG A 408 4.98 -40.79 -10.48
C ARG A 408 3.77 -40.10 -11.12
N GLY A 409 3.51 -40.46 -12.36
CA GLY A 409 2.36 -40.07 -13.16
C GLY A 409 1.06 -40.71 -12.68
N GLY A 410 0.01 -40.49 -13.46
CA GLY A 410 -1.37 -40.82 -13.12
C GLY A 410 -2.01 -41.85 -14.07
N GLU A 411 -3.29 -41.62 -14.37
CA GLU A 411 -4.02 -42.39 -15.40
C GLU A 411 -4.08 -41.66 -16.76
N ASN A 412 -3.57 -40.43 -16.79
CA ASN A 412 -3.60 -39.52 -17.94
C ASN A 412 -2.30 -39.58 -18.72
N ARG A 413 -2.25 -38.92 -19.87
CA ARG A 413 -1.02 -38.77 -20.65
C ARG A 413 -0.12 -37.74 -19.98
N ASP A 414 0.98 -38.19 -19.41
CA ASP A 414 1.90 -37.34 -18.67
C ASP A 414 3.13 -36.96 -19.51
N THR A 415 3.66 -35.76 -19.27
CA THR A 415 4.94 -35.28 -19.81
C THR A 415 5.81 -34.82 -18.66
N PHE A 416 6.89 -35.54 -18.39
CA PHE A 416 7.85 -35.22 -17.36
C PHE A 416 9.19 -34.77 -17.97
N TYR A 417 9.76 -33.71 -17.41
CA TYR A 417 11.11 -33.22 -17.65
C TYR A 417 11.88 -33.19 -16.33
N GLY A 418 12.88 -34.06 -16.18
CA GLY A 418 13.68 -34.22 -14.95
C GLY A 418 14.74 -33.16 -14.74
N GLY A 419 15.36 -32.68 -15.82
CA GLY A 419 16.37 -31.62 -15.73
C GLY A 419 17.76 -32.19 -15.48
N ALA A 420 18.36 -31.88 -14.33
CA ALA A 420 19.67 -32.40 -13.94
C ALA A 420 19.54 -33.20 -12.63
N GLY A 421 20.47 -34.11 -12.33
CA GLY A 421 20.36 -35.02 -11.19
C GLY A 421 19.96 -36.44 -11.61
N ASP A 422 20.07 -37.41 -10.69
CA ASP A 422 19.75 -38.82 -10.95
C ASP A 422 18.24 -39.07 -10.73
N ASP A 423 17.42 -39.01 -11.79
CA ASP A 423 15.95 -39.03 -11.68
C ASP A 423 15.31 -40.42 -11.75
N ILE A 424 14.18 -40.62 -11.06
CA ILE A 424 13.35 -41.83 -11.16
C ILE A 424 11.92 -41.47 -11.59
N MET A 425 11.51 -41.91 -12.76
CA MET A 425 10.22 -41.60 -13.37
C MET A 425 9.35 -42.85 -13.51
N TYR A 426 8.10 -42.78 -13.08
CA TYR A 426 7.05 -43.78 -13.33
C TYR A 426 5.91 -43.09 -14.09
N GLY A 427 5.65 -43.46 -15.34
CA GLY A 427 4.53 -42.91 -16.13
C GLY A 427 3.17 -43.42 -15.68
N GLU A 428 3.13 -44.67 -15.18
CA GLU A 428 1.89 -45.36 -14.78
C GLU A 428 0.98 -45.65 -15.98
N ARG A 429 -0.27 -45.21 -16.00
CA ARG A 429 -1.18 -45.45 -17.14
C ARG A 429 -1.28 -44.17 -17.94
N GLY A 430 -1.24 -44.27 -19.25
CA GLY A 430 -1.21 -43.08 -20.10
C GLY A 430 -0.29 -43.34 -21.28
N ARG A 431 -0.21 -42.45 -22.26
CA ARG A 431 0.84 -42.51 -23.29
C ARG A 431 1.85 -41.42 -23.00
N ASP A 432 2.83 -41.76 -22.17
CA ASP A 432 3.61 -40.77 -21.44
C ASP A 432 4.84 -40.33 -22.22
N ARG A 433 5.38 -39.17 -21.85
CA ARG A 433 6.64 -38.63 -22.35
C ARG A 433 7.55 -38.32 -21.16
N LEU A 434 8.47 -39.23 -20.87
CA LEU A 434 9.39 -39.13 -19.73
C LEU A 434 10.79 -38.77 -20.23
N ILE A 435 11.28 -37.58 -19.90
CA ILE A 435 12.62 -37.09 -20.26
C ILE A 435 13.35 -36.83 -18.94
N GLY A 436 14.38 -37.61 -18.62
CA GLY A 436 15.22 -37.43 -17.44
C GLY A 436 16.06 -36.17 -17.59
N GLY A 437 17.14 -36.24 -18.34
CA GLY A 437 17.88 -35.06 -18.79
C GLY A 437 19.37 -35.30 -18.74
N SER A 438 20.08 -34.59 -17.85
CA SER A 438 21.50 -34.85 -17.59
C SER A 438 21.69 -35.61 -16.29
N ASP A 439 22.70 -36.48 -16.25
CA ASP A 439 23.07 -37.40 -15.16
C ASP A 439 22.40 -38.78 -15.31
N THR A 440 22.21 -39.59 -14.25
CA THR A 440 21.82 -41.01 -14.39
C THR A 440 20.35 -41.24 -14.08
N ASP A 441 19.53 -41.34 -15.12
CA ASP A 441 18.08 -41.41 -15.00
C ASP A 441 17.50 -42.81 -15.19
N ARG A 442 16.35 -43.03 -14.55
CA ARG A 442 15.54 -44.24 -14.70
C ARG A 442 14.09 -43.89 -15.01
N ALA A 443 13.59 -44.34 -16.17
CA ALA A 443 12.19 -44.23 -16.55
C ALA A 443 11.50 -45.60 -16.59
N ASP A 444 10.25 -45.65 -16.13
CA ASP A 444 9.33 -46.76 -16.28
C ASP A 444 8.00 -46.24 -16.84
N GLY A 445 7.78 -46.38 -18.15
CA GLY A 445 6.61 -45.82 -18.85
C GLY A 445 5.32 -46.43 -18.32
N GLY A 446 5.10 -47.73 -18.54
CA GLY A 446 3.94 -48.43 -18.00
C GLY A 446 3.27 -49.33 -19.03
N PRO A 447 1.99 -49.71 -18.85
CA PRO A 447 1.28 -50.59 -19.77
C PRO A 447 0.94 -50.02 -21.17
N ALA A 448 1.27 -48.76 -21.52
CA ALA A 448 0.93 -48.19 -22.83
C ALA A 448 2.15 -47.87 -23.72
N ASP A 449 1.90 -47.16 -24.83
CA ASP A 449 2.94 -46.76 -25.78
C ASP A 449 3.61 -45.45 -25.30
N ASP A 450 4.69 -45.58 -24.55
CA ASP A 450 5.37 -44.47 -23.89
C ASP A 450 6.65 -44.04 -24.61
N TYR A 451 6.98 -42.75 -24.51
CA TYR A 451 8.26 -42.21 -24.96
C TYR A 451 9.15 -41.93 -23.75
N CYS A 452 10.30 -42.60 -23.68
CA CYS A 452 11.27 -42.40 -22.60
C CYS A 452 12.64 -41.97 -23.14
N GLU A 453 13.23 -40.94 -22.55
CA GLU A 453 14.60 -40.48 -22.72
C GLU A 453 15.28 -40.49 -21.34
N ALA A 454 16.09 -41.53 -21.07
CA ALA A 454 16.74 -41.85 -19.80
C ALA A 454 17.82 -42.92 -20.02
N GLU A 455 18.78 -43.05 -19.11
CA GLU A 455 19.85 -44.05 -19.14
C GLU A 455 19.31 -45.46 -18.91
N SER A 456 18.31 -45.59 -18.02
CA SER A 456 17.62 -46.85 -17.73
C SER A 456 16.13 -46.73 -18.07
N LYS A 457 15.62 -47.63 -18.92
CA LYS A 457 14.22 -47.60 -19.40
C LYS A 457 13.52 -48.93 -19.13
N VAL A 458 12.28 -48.86 -18.66
CA VAL A 458 11.38 -50.00 -18.44
C VAL A 458 10.05 -49.66 -19.09
N ARG A 459 9.48 -50.59 -19.87
CA ARG A 459 8.15 -50.43 -20.49
C ARG A 459 7.98 -49.08 -21.24
N CYS A 460 8.87 -48.87 -22.20
CA CYS A 460 8.82 -47.90 -23.28
C CYS A 460 9.07 -48.69 -24.59
#